data_AF-A0A979GTM7-F1
#
_entry.id   AF-A0A979GTM7-F1
#
_cell.length_a   1.000
_cell.length_b   1.000
_cell.length_c   1.000
_cell.angle_alpha   90.00
_cell.angle_beta   90.00
_cell.angle_gamma   90.00
#
_symmetry.space_group_name_H-M   'P 1'
#
loop_
_entity.id
_entity.type
_entity.pdbx_description
1 polymer ?
#
loop_
_entity_poly.entity_id
_entity_poly.type
_entity_poly.pdbx_seq_one_letter_code
_entity_poly.pdbx_strand_id
1 'polypeptide(L)' 'MIIEILLFEGRTVEARKKLYQLIFASFRSILGIEPNDVEITLIETPARNWGIRGKAGDELTLNYQVNI' A
#
# COMPACT_ATOMS: atom_id res chain seq x y z
N MET A 1 -5.18 16.65 -1.08
CA MET A 1 -4.02 15.97 -0.47
C MET A 1 -3.66 14.78 -1.33
N ILE A 2 -2.36 14.55 -1.58
CA ILE A 2 -1.89 13.45 -2.41
C ILE A 2 -1.15 12.45 -1.53
N ILE A 3 -1.44 11.16 -1.70
CA ILE A 3 -0.79 10.05 -1.00
C ILE A 3 -0.22 9.09 -2.05
N GLU A 4 1.08 8.86 -1.98
CA GLU A 4 1.76 7.83 -2.77
C GLU A 4 2.20 6.70 -1.84
N ILE A 5 1.83 5.46 -2.21
CA ILE A 5 2.18 4.28 -1.43
C ILE A 5 3.01 3.35 -2.31
N LEU A 6 4.28 3.21 -1.95
CA LEU A 6 5.18 2.23 -2.56
C LEU A 6 5.02 0.88 -1.86
N LEU A 7 4.81 -0.18 -2.64
CA LEU A 7 4.61 -1.53 -2.12
C LEU A 7 5.13 -2.59 -3.09
N PHE A 8 5.33 -3.80 -2.57
CA PHE A 8 5.60 -4.97 -3.40
C PHE A 8 4.38 -5.32 -4.25
N GLU A 9 4.64 -5.70 -5.50
CA GLU A 9 3.64 -6.33 -6.37
C GLU A 9 3.15 -7.68 -5.79
N GLY A 10 2.00 -8.15 -6.26
CA GLY A 10 1.44 -9.47 -5.91
C GLY A 10 0.11 -9.43 -5.14
N ARG A 11 -0.34 -8.24 -4.72
CA ARG A 11 -1.65 -8.05 -4.09
C ARG A 11 -2.78 -8.24 -5.10
N THR A 12 -3.93 -8.73 -4.64
CA THR A 12 -5.15 -8.76 -5.46
C THR A 12 -5.72 -7.37 -5.68
N VAL A 13 -6.55 -7.23 -6.72
CA VAL A 13 -7.26 -5.97 -7.02
C VAL A 13 -8.20 -5.61 -5.87
N GLU A 14 -8.81 -6.61 -5.25
CA GLU A 14 -9.72 -6.50 -4.11
C GLU A 14 -9.00 -5.94 -2.89
N ALA A 15 -7.80 -6.46 -2.57
CA ALA A 15 -6.98 -5.97 -1.48
C ALA A 15 -6.58 -4.49 -1.67
N ARG A 16 -6.15 -4.12 -2.89
CA ARG A 16 -5.83 -2.73 -3.24
C ARG A 16 -7.03 -1.80 -3.06
N LYS A 17 -8.19 -2.15 -3.61
CA LYS A 17 -9.42 -1.36 -3.46
C LYS A 17 -9.82 -1.20 -1.99
N LYS A 18 -9.71 -2.28 -1.21
CA LYS A 18 -10.02 -2.26 0.22
C LYS A 18 -9.09 -1.32 0.99
N LEU A 19 -7.81 -1.23 0.63
CA LEU A 19 -6.86 -0.31 1.24
C LEU A 19 -7.32 1.15 1.14
N TYR A 20 -7.66 1.65 -0.06
CA TYR A 20 -8.08 3.05 -0.22
C TYR A 20 -9.40 3.33 0.49
N GLN A 21 -10.35 2.39 0.44
CA GLN A 21 -11.64 2.52 1.15
C GLN A 21 -11.43 2.69 2.66
N LEU A 22 -10.51 1.90 3.23
CA LEU A 22 -10.15 2.02 4.65
C LEU A 22 -9.46 3.36 4.93
N ILE A 23 -8.54 3.80 4.07
CA ILE A 23 -7.85 5.10 4.24
C ILE A 23 -8.86 6.25 4.21
N PHE A 24 -9.75 6.30 3.21
CA PHE A 24 -10.80 7.33 3.13
C PHE A 24 -11.70 7.33 4.36
N ALA A 25 -12.15 6.15 4.81
CA ALA A 25 -13.00 6.02 5.99
C ALA A 25 -12.27 6.50 7.26
N SER A 26 -11.01 6.11 7.45
CA SER A 26 -10.20 6.53 8.60
C SER A 26 -9.87 8.02 8.57
N PHE A 27 -9.59 8.59 7.41
CA PHE A 27 -9.27 10.02 7.29
C PHE A 27 -10.49 10.88 7.59
N ARG A 28 -11.66 10.46 7.11
CA ARG A 28 -12.91 11.12 7.46
C ARG A 28 -13.20 11.03 8.95
N SER A 29 -13.07 9.84 9.56
CA SER A 29 -13.47 9.64 10.95
C SER A 29 -12.49 10.21 11.98
N ILE A 30 -11.18 10.21 11.68
CA ILE A 30 -10.13 10.62 12.63
C ILE A 30 -9.70 12.07 12.37
N LEU A 31 -9.61 12.47 11.10
CA LEU A 31 -9.02 13.76 10.70
C LEU A 31 -10.06 14.75 10.16
N GLY A 32 -11.31 14.31 9.91
CA GLY A 32 -12.36 15.16 9.33
C GLY A 32 -12.12 15.53 7.87
N ILE A 33 -11.25 14.79 7.16
CA ILE A 33 -10.93 15.04 5.74
C ILE A 33 -11.91 14.27 4.87
N GLU A 34 -12.59 14.96 3.95
CA GLU A 34 -13.56 14.33 3.05
C GLU A 34 -12.84 13.50 1.96
N PRO A 35 -13.42 12.37 1.50
CA PRO A 35 -12.77 11.51 0.50
C PRO A 35 -12.42 12.23 -0.82
N ASN A 36 -13.23 13.22 -1.22
CA ASN A 36 -13.01 13.99 -2.43
C ASN A 36 -11.78 14.93 -2.34
N ASP A 37 -11.25 15.16 -1.14
CA ASP A 37 -10.06 15.98 -0.93
C ASP A 37 -8.76 15.14 -0.93
N VAL A 38 -8.84 13.84 -1.18
CA VAL A 38 -7.73 12.89 -1.09
C VAL A 38 -7.58 12.10 -2.38
N GLU A 39 -6.37 12.13 -2.94
CA GLU A 39 -5.97 11.30 -4.08
C GLU A 39 -4.92 10.29 -3.63
N ILE A 40 -5.06 9.02 -4.03
CA ILE A 40 -4.17 7.92 -3.63
C ILE A 40 -3.67 7.18 -4.86
N THR A 41 -2.35 7.04 -4.97
CA THR A 41 -1.69 6.26 -6.02
C THR A 41 -0.86 5.15 -5.39
N LEU A 42 -1.00 3.93 -5.92
CA LEU A 42 -0.10 2.81 -5.60
C LEU A 42 0.98 2.66 -6.64
N ILE A 43 2.21 2.53 -6.17
CA ILE A 43 3.38 2.26 -6.99
C ILE A 43 3.85 0.86 -6.64
N GLU A 44 3.38 -0.12 -7.42
CA GLU A 44 3.75 -1.52 -7.26
C GLU A 44 5.08 -1.78 -7.95
N THR A 45 5.96 -2.47 -7.25
CA THR A 45 7.31 -2.78 -7.73
C THR A 45 7.69 -4.20 -7.35
N PRO A 46 8.44 -4.93 -8.20
CA PRO A 46 8.93 -6.24 -7.85
C PRO A 46 9.76 -6.22 -6.56
N ALA A 47 9.59 -7.23 -5.70
CA ALA A 47 10.32 -7.31 -4.44
C ALA A 47 11.85 -7.32 -4.64
N ARG A 48 12.33 -7.96 -5.71
CA ARG A 48 13.75 -7.98 -6.12
C ARG A 48 14.34 -6.59 -6.43
N ASN A 49 13.50 -5.59 -6.68
CA ASN A 49 13.94 -4.22 -6.95
C ASN A 49 14.11 -3.40 -5.67
N TRP A 50 13.87 -3.97 -4.50
CA TRP A 50 14.01 -3.29 -3.21
C TRP A 50 15.24 -3.78 -2.47
N GLY A 51 16.09 -2.84 -2.05
CA GLY A 51 17.11 -3.09 -1.02
C GLY A 51 16.57 -2.69 0.34
N ILE A 52 16.24 -3.66 1.19
CA ILE A 52 15.66 -3.42 2.52
C ILE A 52 16.26 -4.37 3.55
N ARG A 53 16.64 -3.84 4.71
CA ARG A 53 17.32 -4.60 5.78
C ARG A 53 18.58 -5.33 5.30
N GLY A 54 19.31 -4.73 4.35
CA GLY A 54 20.56 -5.28 3.82
C GLY A 54 20.38 -6.47 2.86
N LYS A 55 19.17 -6.73 2.37
CA LYS A 55 18.85 -7.80 1.42
C LYS A 55 17.99 -7.30 0.27
N ALA A 56 17.93 -8.05 -0.82
CA ALA A 56 16.87 -7.86 -1.80
C ALA A 56 15.51 -8.22 -1.16
N GLY A 57 14.43 -7.54 -1.54
CA GLY A 57 13.12 -7.70 -0.91
C GLY A 57 12.54 -9.11 -1.08
N ASP A 58 12.90 -9.82 -2.14
CA ASP A 58 12.55 -11.22 -2.40
C ASP A 58 13.40 -12.23 -1.61
N GLU A 59 14.52 -11.80 -1.03
CA GLU A 59 15.33 -12.59 -0.08
C GLU A 59 14.88 -12.43 1.37
N LEU A 60 13.88 -11.57 1.63
CA LEU A 60 13.33 -11.38 2.96
C LEU A 60 12.36 -12.50 3.34
N THR A 61 12.51 -13.02 4.56
CA THR A 61 11.45 -13.78 5.22
C THR A 61 10.42 -12.79 5.77
N LEU A 62 9.32 -12.62 5.04
CA LEU A 62 8.20 -11.80 5.50
C LEU A 62 7.35 -12.57 6.50
N ASN A 63 6.88 -11.89 7.54
CA ASN A 63 5.94 -12.44 8.52
C ASN A 63 4.46 -12.30 8.07
N TYR A 64 4.22 -11.97 6.81
CA TYR A 64 2.90 -11.83 6.20
C TYR A 64 2.91 -12.29 4.74
N GLN A 65 1.75 -12.70 4.22
CA GLN A 65 1.61 -13.09 2.82
C GLN A 65 1.48 -11.86 1.92
N VAL A 66 2.18 -11.87 0.79
CA VAL A 66 2.08 -10.81 -0.23
C VAL A 66 0.93 -11.08 -1.20
N ASN A 67 0.68 -12.35 -1.52
CA ASN A 67 -0.39 -12.76 -2.44
C ASN A 67 -1.68 -13.02 -1.66
N ILE A 68 -2.50 -11.98 -1.52
CA ILE A 68 -3.85 -12.01 -0.92
C ILE A 68 -4.74 -11.04 -1.68
#